data_AF-A0A7R9HN26-F1
#
_entry.id   AF-A0A7R9HN26-F1
#
_cell.length_a   1.000
_cell.length_b   1.000
_cell.length_c   1.000
_cell.angle_alpha   90.00
_cell.angle_beta   90.00
_cell.angle_gamma   90.00
#
_symmetry.space_group_name_H-M   'P 1'
#
loop_
_entity.id
_entity.type
_entity.pdbx_description
1 polymer ?
#
loop_
_entity_poly.entity_id
_entity_poly.type
_entity_poly.pdbx_seq_one_letter_code
_entity_poly.pdbx_strand_id
1 'polypeptide(L)'
;MLSSTAEDGEIENQVNIREQIPKYLEAEVKLLTTQCVIIEAEKLGSSVFGALMIVKQFGTHKCGHNDKPVPASVCLLSMLGGANSNRYFIATQDRELQKSASTIPGTPVLFLHQKTPTLQPPSEISTAKAKKHTMTLFDVRKHEEESFKTLRKKFGVLDKEDNIKKRKKKKGPNPLSCKKKQKKSVVVEHKEELKKKRKRKRVKIPKHLKEHWLAQLKNETTNIMS
;
A
#
# COMPACT_ATOMS: atom_id res chain seq x y z
N MET A 1 -16.02 8.53 11.23
CA MET A 1 -16.28 8.17 12.64
C MET A 1 -14.97 8.04 13.35
N LEU A 2 -14.80 8.81 14.42
CA LEU A 2 -13.59 8.80 15.25
C LEU A 2 -13.77 7.78 16.38
N SER A 3 -12.75 6.94 16.63
CA SER A 3 -12.69 5.98 17.75
C SER A 3 -12.03 6.61 18.98
N SER A 4 -12.42 6.16 20.17
CA SER A 4 -11.98 6.62 21.50
C SER A 4 -10.46 6.52 21.72
N THR A 5 -9.79 5.56 21.10
CA THR A 5 -8.34 5.31 21.22
C THR A 5 -7.47 6.28 20.44
N ALA A 6 -8.05 7.29 19.77
CA ALA A 6 -7.31 8.14 18.86
C ALA A 6 -6.27 9.07 19.51
N GLU A 7 -6.18 9.09 20.85
CA GLU A 7 -5.47 10.17 21.57
C GLU A 7 -4.48 9.71 22.63
N ASP A 8 -4.34 8.41 22.89
CA ASP A 8 -3.45 7.89 23.95
C ASP A 8 -1.95 8.11 23.68
N GLY A 9 -1.56 8.59 22.49
CA GLY A 9 -0.18 8.93 22.16
C GLY A 9 0.16 10.42 22.18
N GLU A 10 -0.78 11.32 22.49
CA GLU A 10 -0.69 12.66 21.92
C GLU A 10 -1.33 13.79 22.75
N ILE A 11 -1.21 13.78 24.08
CA ILE A 11 -1.59 14.96 24.89
C ILE A 11 -0.59 16.13 24.70
N GLU A 12 0.61 15.87 24.17
CA GLU A 12 1.60 16.93 23.87
C GLU A 12 1.37 17.69 22.55
N ASN A 13 0.46 17.24 21.68
CA ASN A 13 0.31 17.83 20.36
C ASN A 13 -1.14 18.18 20.07
N GLN A 14 -1.47 19.46 20.29
CA GLN A 14 -2.74 20.08 19.92
C GLN A 14 -3.00 19.98 18.41
N VAL A 15 -3.63 18.88 17.98
CA VAL A 15 -4.10 18.69 16.61
C VAL A 15 -5.57 19.06 16.55
N ASN A 16 -5.90 20.17 15.89
CA ASN A 16 -7.28 20.56 15.62
C ASN A 16 -7.88 19.68 14.51
N ILE A 17 -8.37 18.49 14.88
CA ILE A 17 -8.95 17.48 13.97
C ILE A 17 -10.06 18.10 13.09
N ARG A 18 -10.85 19.01 13.64
CA ARG A 18 -11.94 19.70 12.95
C ARG A 18 -11.48 20.51 11.74
N GLU A 19 -10.28 21.08 11.79
CA GLU A 19 -9.74 21.87 10.68
C GLU A 19 -8.82 21.05 9.78
N GLN A 20 -8.00 20.16 10.37
CA GLN A 20 -6.98 19.45 9.63
C GLN A 20 -7.55 18.37 8.71
N ILE A 21 -8.61 17.65 9.13
CA ILE A 21 -9.20 16.61 8.28
C ILE A 21 -9.80 17.19 6.99
N PRO A 22 -10.62 18.25 7.02
CA PRO A 22 -11.11 18.89 5.80
C PRO A 22 -9.99 19.42 4.90
N LYS A 23 -8.95 20.04 5.50
CA LYS A 23 -7.77 20.53 4.76
C LYS A 23 -7.01 19.38 4.08
N TYR A 24 -6.85 18.24 4.76
CA TYR A 24 -6.15 17.08 4.23
C TYR A 24 -6.93 16.37 3.11
N LEU A 25 -8.25 16.29 3.22
CA LEU A 25 -9.10 15.67 2.21
C LEU A 25 -9.51 16.62 1.08
N GLU A 26 -9.16 17.91 1.19
CA GLU A 26 -9.55 18.99 0.26
C GLU A 26 -11.07 19.00 -0.02
N ALA A 27 -11.86 18.66 1.00
CA ALA A 27 -13.30 18.46 0.88
C ALA A 27 -14.04 18.91 2.15
N GLU A 28 -15.33 19.18 2.02
CA GLU A 28 -16.21 19.39 3.17
C GLU A 28 -16.47 18.06 3.88
N VAL A 29 -16.14 17.98 5.16
CA VAL A 29 -16.25 16.75 5.95
C VAL A 29 -17.15 16.97 7.16
N LYS A 30 -18.09 16.04 7.35
CA LYS A 30 -18.90 15.95 8.57
C LYS A 30 -18.27 14.95 9.53
N LEU A 31 -17.74 15.46 10.64
CA LEU A 31 -17.21 14.61 11.71
C LEU A 31 -18.36 14.10 12.58
N LEU A 32 -18.39 12.79 12.75
CA LEU A 32 -19.45 12.08 13.47
C LEU A 32 -18.85 11.11 14.49
N THR A 33 -19.56 10.94 15.59
CA THR A 33 -19.30 9.94 16.64
C THR A 33 -20.55 9.11 16.94
N THR A 34 -20.46 8.11 17.82
CA THR A 34 -21.59 7.30 18.27
C THR A 34 -21.71 7.35 19.78
N GLN A 35 -22.90 7.03 20.30
CA GLN A 35 -23.12 6.99 21.75
C GLN A 35 -22.21 5.95 22.44
N CYS A 36 -21.95 4.81 21.78
CA CYS A 36 -21.05 3.79 22.32
C CYS A 36 -19.61 4.31 22.47
N VAL A 37 -19.10 5.09 21.51
CA VAL A 37 -17.75 5.69 21.59
C VAL A 37 -17.66 6.65 22.76
N ILE A 38 -18.68 7.50 22.95
CA ILE A 38 -18.72 8.47 24.06
C ILE A 38 -18.72 7.74 25.41
N ILE A 39 -19.57 6.73 25.57
CA ILE A 39 -19.68 5.96 26.83
C ILE A 39 -18.38 5.19 27.11
N GLU A 40 -17.74 4.62 26.11
CA GLU A 40 -16.46 3.93 26.29
C GLU A 40 -15.34 4.90 26.70
N ALA A 41 -15.25 6.07 26.04
CA ALA A 41 -14.28 7.10 26.40
C ALA A 41 -14.53 7.64 27.83
N GLU A 42 -15.78 7.77 28.26
CA GLU A 42 -16.13 8.13 29.65
C GLU A 42 -15.66 7.07 30.67
N LYS A 43 -15.75 5.79 30.31
CA LYS A 43 -15.28 4.67 31.16
C LYS A 43 -13.76 4.62 31.27
N LEU A 44 -13.03 5.00 30.22
CA LEU A 44 -11.57 5.06 30.22
C LEU A 44 -11.04 6.21 31.10
N GLY A 45 -11.83 7.27 31.30
CA GLY A 45 -11.58 8.28 32.31
C GLY A 45 -10.49 9.29 31.92
N SER A 46 -9.55 9.56 32.83
CA SER A 46 -8.59 10.67 32.71
C SER A 46 -7.58 10.49 31.57
N SER A 47 -7.29 9.26 31.13
CA SER A 47 -6.33 9.00 30.05
C SER A 47 -6.78 9.58 28.72
N VAL A 48 -8.08 9.57 28.44
CA VAL A 48 -8.70 10.02 27.18
C VAL A 48 -9.61 11.23 27.38
N PHE A 49 -9.43 11.98 28.46
CA PHE A 49 -10.33 13.10 28.78
C PHE A 49 -10.30 14.20 27.71
N GLY A 50 -9.12 14.51 27.16
CA GLY A 50 -8.98 15.41 26.01
C GLY A 50 -9.83 14.93 24.82
N ALA A 51 -9.75 13.63 24.54
CA ALA A 51 -10.48 12.99 23.45
C ALA A 51 -11.96 13.07 23.62
N LEU A 52 -12.42 12.80 24.84
CA LEU A 52 -13.81 12.86 25.18
C LEU A 52 -14.38 14.27 24.91
N MET A 53 -13.64 15.33 25.26
CA MET A 53 -14.06 16.70 25.02
C MET A 53 -14.16 17.03 23.53
N ILE A 54 -13.23 16.55 22.71
CA ILE A 54 -13.25 16.76 21.26
C ILE A 54 -14.38 15.95 20.63
N VAL A 55 -14.52 14.68 21.00
CA VAL A 55 -15.54 13.77 20.46
C VAL A 55 -16.97 14.26 20.76
N LYS A 56 -17.21 14.85 21.94
CA LYS A 56 -18.50 15.44 22.31
C LYS A 56 -18.90 16.65 21.45
N GLN A 57 -17.96 17.30 20.77
CA GLN A 57 -18.26 18.41 19.85
C GLN A 57 -18.73 17.93 18.48
N PHE A 58 -18.53 16.66 18.14
CA PHE A 58 -18.94 16.10 16.86
C PHE A 58 -20.41 15.68 16.88
N GLY A 59 -21.01 15.55 15.68
CA GLY A 59 -22.39 15.09 15.58
C GLY A 59 -22.53 13.64 16.03
N THR A 60 -23.44 13.37 16.96
CA THR A 60 -23.74 12.01 17.40
C THR A 60 -24.65 11.32 16.39
N HIS A 61 -24.16 10.25 15.77
CA HIS A 61 -24.95 9.35 14.95
C HIS A 61 -25.60 8.28 15.84
N LYS A 62 -26.91 8.08 15.67
CA LYS A 62 -27.65 7.04 16.38
C LYS A 62 -27.19 5.66 15.91
N CYS A 63 -26.67 4.86 16.83
CA CYS A 63 -26.35 3.44 16.61
C CYS A 63 -27.48 2.56 17.16
N GLY A 64 -27.57 1.29 16.71
CA GLY A 64 -28.55 0.31 17.18
C GLY A 64 -28.32 -0.23 18.60
N HIS A 65 -27.47 0.41 19.40
CA HIS A 65 -26.99 -0.08 20.70
C HIS A 65 -27.31 0.88 21.86
N ASN A 66 -28.35 1.71 21.73
CA ASN A 66 -28.67 2.73 22.74
C ASN A 66 -29.03 2.10 24.11
N ASP A 67 -29.77 0.99 24.10
CA ASP A 67 -30.23 0.33 25.33
C ASP A 67 -29.11 -0.50 26.00
N LYS A 68 -28.20 -1.04 25.18
CA LYS A 68 -27.07 -1.87 25.62
C LYS A 68 -25.80 -1.44 24.90
N PRO A 69 -25.05 -0.47 25.46
CA PRO A 69 -23.81 0.01 24.87
C PRO A 69 -22.79 -1.13 24.73
N VAL A 70 -22.25 -1.27 23.53
CA VAL A 70 -21.18 -2.21 23.20
C VAL A 70 -19.83 -1.47 23.07
N PRO A 71 -18.68 -2.16 23.05
CA PRO A 71 -17.39 -1.53 22.80
C PRO A 71 -17.38 -0.73 21.47
N ALA A 72 -16.61 0.35 21.39
CA ALA A 72 -16.65 1.23 20.22
C ALA A 72 -16.25 0.50 18.94
N SER A 73 -15.25 -0.37 19.00
CA SER A 73 -14.79 -1.17 17.86
C SER A 73 -15.93 -1.98 17.24
N VAL A 74 -16.70 -2.68 18.08
CA VAL A 74 -17.87 -3.48 17.66
C VAL A 74 -18.98 -2.58 17.11
N CYS A 75 -19.24 -1.45 17.76
CA CYS A 75 -20.25 -0.50 17.30
C CYS A 75 -19.93 0.04 15.90
N LEU A 76 -18.69 0.50 15.69
CA LEU A 76 -18.23 1.07 14.42
C LEU A 76 -18.24 0.04 13.30
N LEU A 77 -17.82 -1.20 13.56
CA LEU A 77 -17.88 -2.30 12.59
C LEU A 77 -19.32 -2.66 12.22
N SER A 78 -20.23 -2.71 13.21
CA SER A 78 -21.67 -2.92 12.98
C SER A 78 -22.26 -1.83 12.07
N MET A 79 -21.85 -0.58 12.24
CA MET A 79 -22.31 0.54 11.41
C MET A 79 -21.77 0.51 9.97
N LEU A 80 -20.58 -0.02 9.74
CA LEU A 80 -20.03 -0.23 8.41
C LEU A 80 -20.75 -1.38 7.67
N GLY A 81 -21.14 -2.42 8.40
CA GLY A 81 -21.71 -3.63 7.82
C GLY A 81 -20.75 -4.32 6.84
N GLY A 82 -21.29 -5.07 5.88
CA GLY A 82 -20.46 -5.84 4.93
C GLY A 82 -19.92 -5.04 3.73
N ALA A 83 -20.48 -3.87 3.43
CA ALA A 83 -20.19 -3.16 2.19
C ALA A 83 -20.03 -1.64 2.34
N ASN A 84 -20.10 -1.11 3.56
CA ASN A 84 -20.03 0.33 3.84
C ASN A 84 -20.96 1.16 2.94
N SER A 85 -22.25 0.84 2.93
CA SER A 85 -23.26 1.49 2.07
C SER A 85 -23.34 3.00 2.29
N ASN A 86 -23.14 3.44 3.53
CA ASN A 86 -23.15 4.85 3.91
C ASN A 86 -21.82 5.57 3.63
N ARG A 87 -20.81 4.84 3.11
CA ARG A 87 -19.49 5.37 2.70
C ARG A 87 -18.77 6.13 3.82
N TYR A 88 -18.78 5.56 5.03
CA TYR A 88 -18.07 6.14 6.16
C TYR A 88 -16.57 6.01 6.00
N PHE A 89 -15.87 7.05 6.45
CA PHE A 89 -14.45 6.99 6.77
C PHE A 89 -14.33 6.63 8.25
N ILE A 90 -13.45 5.69 8.57
CA ILE A 90 -13.08 5.41 9.96
C ILE A 90 -11.81 6.16 10.28
N ALA A 91 -11.77 6.86 11.41
CA ALA A 91 -10.59 7.51 11.93
C ALA A 91 -10.25 6.92 13.31
N THR A 92 -9.17 6.16 13.41
CA THR A 92 -8.83 5.42 14.63
C THR A 92 -7.34 5.19 14.76
N GLN A 93 -6.81 5.21 15.98
CA GLN A 93 -5.43 4.80 16.26
C GLN A 93 -5.31 3.32 16.61
N ASP A 94 -6.41 2.66 16.98
CA ASP A 94 -6.40 1.23 17.27
C ASP A 94 -6.11 0.42 16.00
N ARG A 95 -5.00 -0.32 16.04
CA ARG A 95 -4.52 -1.16 14.93
C ARG A 95 -5.45 -2.34 14.63
N GLU A 96 -6.17 -2.86 15.61
CA GLU A 96 -7.10 -3.97 15.41
C GLU A 96 -8.36 -3.49 14.67
N LEU A 97 -8.88 -2.33 15.07
CA LEU A 97 -9.98 -1.68 14.35
C LEU A 97 -9.56 -1.28 12.92
N GLN A 98 -8.34 -0.80 12.69
CA GLN A 98 -7.84 -0.50 11.35
C GLN A 98 -7.86 -1.74 10.44
N LYS A 99 -7.36 -2.89 10.93
CA LYS A 99 -7.31 -4.15 10.17
C LYS A 99 -8.72 -4.67 9.85
N SER A 100 -9.61 -4.69 10.84
CA SER A 100 -10.98 -5.16 10.66
C SER A 100 -11.77 -4.25 9.72
N ALA A 101 -11.68 -2.93 9.87
CA ALA A 101 -12.31 -1.97 8.97
C ALA A 101 -11.77 -2.07 7.53
N SER A 102 -10.46 -2.28 7.36
CA SER A 102 -9.83 -2.45 6.03
C SER A 102 -10.29 -3.68 5.27
N THR A 103 -10.80 -4.69 5.97
CA THR A 103 -11.35 -5.92 5.37
C THR A 103 -12.68 -5.64 4.66
N ILE A 104 -13.42 -4.64 5.13
CA ILE A 104 -14.69 -4.22 4.53
C ILE A 104 -14.38 -3.38 3.27
N PRO A 105 -14.87 -3.77 2.08
CA PRO A 105 -14.54 -3.08 0.85
C PRO A 105 -15.14 -1.68 0.79
N GLY A 106 -14.33 -0.69 0.40
CA GLY A 106 -14.78 0.70 0.29
C GLY A 106 -14.81 1.43 1.64
N THR A 107 -14.00 0.98 2.60
CA THR A 107 -13.84 1.65 3.90
C THR A 107 -12.46 2.30 3.99
N PRO A 108 -12.37 3.62 3.81
CA PRO A 108 -11.13 4.35 4.03
C PRO A 108 -10.86 4.48 5.52
N VAL A 109 -9.60 4.27 5.91
CA VAL A 109 -9.16 4.34 7.29
C VAL A 109 -8.13 5.47 7.43
N LEU A 110 -8.40 6.41 8.33
CA LEU A 110 -7.55 7.54 8.67
C LEU A 110 -6.94 7.28 10.05
N PHE A 111 -5.67 7.64 10.23
CA PHE A 111 -5.02 7.66 11.54
C PHE A 111 -4.04 8.83 11.59
N LEU A 112 -3.66 9.27 12.78
CA LEU A 112 -2.64 10.32 12.92
C LEU A 112 -1.27 9.66 13.04
N HIS A 113 -0.33 10.09 12.21
CA HIS A 113 1.08 9.80 12.41
C HIS A 113 1.73 11.08 12.97
N GLN A 114 2.02 11.07 14.27
CA GLN A 114 2.34 12.30 15.01
C GLN A 114 1.22 13.33 14.73
N LYS A 115 1.57 14.57 14.37
CA LYS A 115 0.63 15.66 14.10
C LYS A 115 -0.10 15.60 12.77
N THR A 116 0.09 14.56 11.96
CA THR A 116 -0.38 14.56 10.56
C THR A 116 -1.43 13.47 10.29
N PRO A 117 -2.64 13.83 9.81
CA PRO A 117 -3.60 12.83 9.36
C PRO A 117 -3.06 12.11 8.13
N THR A 118 -3.10 10.78 8.18
CA THR A 118 -2.65 9.91 7.10
C THR A 118 -3.77 8.96 6.73
N LEU A 119 -4.12 8.92 5.44
CA LEU A 119 -5.03 7.93 4.91
C LEU A 119 -4.29 6.63 4.62
N GLN A 120 -4.81 5.51 5.13
CA GLN A 120 -4.30 4.19 4.82
C GLN A 120 -4.50 3.88 3.33
N PRO A 121 -3.54 3.23 2.64
CA PRO A 121 -3.74 2.77 1.29
C PRO A 121 -4.94 1.80 1.20
N PRO A 122 -5.70 1.82 0.09
CA PRO A 122 -6.87 0.98 -0.06
C PRO A 122 -6.49 -0.51 -0.03
N SER A 123 -7.32 -1.32 0.63
CA SER A 123 -7.11 -2.76 0.69
C SER A 123 -7.23 -3.40 -0.69
N GLU A 124 -6.63 -4.59 -0.86
CA GLU A 124 -6.71 -5.36 -2.11
C GLU A 124 -8.17 -5.65 -2.49
N ILE A 125 -9.01 -5.93 -1.50
CA ILE A 125 -10.45 -6.18 -1.66
C ILE A 125 -11.15 -4.92 -2.20
N SER A 126 -10.88 -3.76 -1.59
CA SER A 126 -11.43 -2.48 -2.05
C SER A 126 -10.99 -2.15 -3.47
N THR A 127 -9.69 -2.36 -3.76
CA THR A 127 -9.11 -2.12 -5.08
C THR A 127 -9.69 -3.06 -6.14
N ALA A 128 -9.88 -4.34 -5.81
CA ALA A 128 -10.48 -5.31 -6.71
C ALA A 128 -11.96 -4.97 -7.00
N LYS A 129 -12.73 -4.57 -5.98
CA LYS A 129 -14.12 -4.12 -6.16
C LYS A 129 -14.20 -2.85 -7.01
N ALA A 130 -13.31 -1.88 -6.76
CA ALA A 130 -13.23 -0.66 -7.55
C ALA A 130 -12.89 -0.98 -9.02
N LYS A 131 -11.85 -1.79 -9.28
CA LYS A 131 -11.48 -2.22 -10.63
C LYS A 131 -12.63 -2.92 -11.36
N LYS A 132 -13.32 -3.86 -10.70
CA LYS A 132 -14.50 -4.53 -11.27
C LYS A 132 -15.58 -3.52 -11.63
N HIS A 133 -15.88 -2.56 -10.74
CA HIS A 133 -16.88 -1.53 -10.98
C HIS A 133 -16.49 -0.59 -12.13
N THR A 134 -15.23 -0.17 -12.18
CA THR A 134 -14.69 0.65 -13.29
C THR A 134 -14.77 -0.12 -14.61
N MET A 135 -14.39 -1.39 -14.63
CA MET A 135 -14.52 -2.23 -15.83
C MET A 135 -15.99 -2.37 -16.24
N THR A 136 -16.92 -2.66 -15.33
CA THR A 136 -18.33 -2.77 -15.74
C THR A 136 -18.92 -1.49 -16.34
N LEU A 137 -18.42 -0.32 -15.93
CA LEU A 137 -18.92 0.98 -16.41
C LEU A 137 -18.21 1.50 -17.66
N PHE A 138 -16.89 1.29 -17.74
CA PHE A 138 -16.03 1.92 -18.74
C PHE A 138 -15.35 0.91 -19.68
N ASP A 139 -15.53 -0.39 -19.47
CA ASP A 139 -15.00 -1.38 -20.38
C ASP A 139 -15.76 -1.34 -21.71
N VAL A 140 -15.00 -1.61 -22.76
CA VAL A 140 -15.46 -1.52 -24.14
C VAL A 140 -16.53 -2.59 -24.33
N ARG A 141 -17.72 -2.22 -24.82
CA ARG A 141 -18.76 -3.22 -25.10
C ARG A 141 -18.21 -4.24 -26.11
N LYS A 142 -18.60 -5.51 -26.02
CA LYS A 142 -18.07 -6.57 -26.91
C LYS A 142 -18.09 -6.18 -28.40
N HIS A 143 -19.15 -5.52 -28.84
CA HIS A 143 -19.31 -5.00 -30.22
C HIS A 143 -18.29 -3.90 -30.56
N GLU A 144 -17.98 -3.01 -29.62
CA GLU A 144 -17.00 -1.96 -29.80
C GLU A 144 -15.60 -2.58 -29.87
N GLU A 145 -15.33 -3.62 -29.09
CA GLU A 145 -14.06 -4.34 -29.07
C GLU A 145 -13.81 -5.05 -30.42
N GLU A 146 -14.83 -5.66 -31.00
CA GLU A 146 -14.78 -6.24 -32.36
C GLU A 146 -14.55 -5.15 -33.41
N SER A 147 -15.24 -4.01 -33.30
CA SER A 147 -15.04 -2.87 -34.19
C SER A 147 -13.61 -2.32 -34.11
N PHE A 148 -13.04 -2.18 -32.91
CA PHE A 148 -11.65 -1.78 -32.69
C PHE A 148 -10.66 -2.80 -33.25
N LYS A 149 -10.89 -4.10 -33.08
CA LYS A 149 -10.05 -5.16 -33.68
C LYS A 149 -10.06 -5.07 -35.20
N THR A 150 -11.22 -4.77 -35.79
CA THR A 150 -11.39 -4.66 -37.24
C THR A 150 -10.71 -3.39 -37.77
N LEU A 151 -10.86 -2.26 -37.07
CA LEU A 151 -10.15 -1.01 -37.39
C LEU A 151 -8.64 -1.17 -37.26
N ARG A 152 -8.13 -1.76 -36.17
CA ARG A 152 -6.68 -2.00 -35.98
C ARG A 152 -6.07 -2.82 -37.12
N LYS A 153 -6.78 -3.85 -37.59
CA LYS A 153 -6.40 -4.64 -38.78
C LYS A 153 -6.40 -3.80 -40.06
N LYS A 154 -7.43 -2.96 -40.27
CA LYS A 154 -7.53 -2.07 -41.44
C LYS A 154 -6.41 -1.03 -41.48
N PHE A 155 -6.02 -0.48 -40.33
CA PHE A 155 -4.95 0.53 -40.22
C PHE A 155 -3.54 -0.08 -40.06
N GLY A 156 -3.38 -1.40 -40.17
CA GLY A 156 -2.07 -2.05 -40.15
C GLY A 156 -1.33 -1.96 -38.80
N VAL A 157 -2.03 -1.61 -37.71
CA VAL A 157 -1.47 -1.62 -36.35
C VAL A 157 -1.51 -3.05 -35.85
N LEU A 158 -0.49 -3.82 -36.26
CA LEU A 158 -0.24 -5.13 -35.70
C LEU A 158 0.33 -4.95 -34.29
N ASP A 159 -0.35 -5.51 -33.29
CA ASP A 159 0.22 -5.68 -31.95
C ASP A 159 1.49 -6.52 -32.13
N LYS A 160 2.65 -5.87 -32.15
CA LYS A 160 3.93 -6.55 -32.14
C LYS A 160 4.02 -7.25 -30.79
N GLU A 161 3.78 -8.55 -30.76
CA GLU A 161 4.25 -9.38 -29.67
C GLU A 161 5.75 -9.09 -29.54
N ASP A 162 6.17 -8.54 -28.40
CA ASP A 162 7.54 -8.14 -28.10
C ASP A 162 8.49 -9.36 -27.98
N ASN A 163 8.59 -10.14 -29.06
CA ASN A 163 9.66 -11.10 -29.30
C ASN A 163 10.77 -10.43 -30.12
N ILE A 164 11.22 -9.25 -29.70
CA ILE A 164 12.49 -8.69 -30.18
C ILE A 164 13.60 -9.58 -29.60
N LYS A 165 13.91 -10.68 -30.30
CA LYS A 165 15.11 -11.47 -30.08
C LYS A 165 16.29 -10.53 -30.21
N LYS A 166 16.84 -10.04 -29.09
CA LYS A 166 18.02 -9.17 -29.08
C LYS A 166 19.12 -9.88 -29.86
N ARG A 167 19.44 -9.37 -31.06
CA ARG A 167 20.52 -9.88 -31.90
C ARG A 167 21.79 -9.93 -31.05
N LYS A 168 22.43 -11.11 -30.95
CA LYS A 168 23.71 -11.26 -30.28
C LYS A 168 24.71 -10.34 -30.98
N LYS A 169 25.28 -9.38 -30.25
CA LYS A 169 26.37 -8.53 -30.77
C LYS A 169 27.51 -9.44 -31.23
N LYS A 170 28.01 -9.23 -32.46
CA LYS A 170 29.23 -9.90 -32.94
C LYS A 170 30.36 -9.56 -31.97
N LYS A 171 30.92 -10.57 -31.28
CA LYS A 171 32.07 -10.37 -30.41
C LYS A 171 33.29 -10.19 -31.32
N GLY A 172 33.93 -9.02 -31.26
CA GLY A 172 35.26 -8.85 -31.85
C GLY A 172 36.27 -9.81 -31.19
N PRO A 173 37.41 -10.08 -31.84
CA PRO A 173 38.42 -10.96 -31.28
C PRO A 173 38.83 -10.51 -29.88
N ASN A 174 38.97 -11.48 -28.98
CA ASN A 174 39.35 -11.26 -27.59
C ASN A 174 40.64 -10.42 -27.51
N PRO A 175 40.63 -9.24 -26.87
CA PRO A 175 41.77 -8.34 -26.86
C PRO A 175 43.02 -8.91 -26.15
N LEU A 176 42.91 -10.04 -25.44
CA LEU A 176 44.05 -10.77 -24.87
C LEU A 176 44.82 -11.66 -25.87
N SER A 177 44.34 -11.81 -27.11
CA SER A 177 44.94 -12.69 -28.13
C SER A 177 45.61 -11.95 -29.30
N CYS A 178 45.85 -10.65 -29.16
CA CYS A 178 46.82 -9.95 -30.00
C CYS A 178 48.13 -9.87 -29.22
N LYS A 179 49.15 -10.66 -29.61
CA LYS A 179 50.51 -10.50 -29.06
C LYS A 179 50.91 -9.02 -29.17
N LYS A 180 51.30 -8.41 -28.05
CA LYS A 180 51.69 -6.99 -27.99
C LYS A 180 52.81 -6.71 -28.99
N LYS A 181 52.63 -5.66 -29.80
CA LYS A 181 53.69 -5.07 -30.63
C LYS A 181 54.73 -4.43 -29.69
N GLN A 182 55.95 -4.95 -29.67
CA GLN A 182 57.06 -4.31 -28.95
C GLN A 182 57.44 -3.00 -29.65
N LYS A 183 57.39 -1.89 -28.91
CA LYS A 183 57.98 -0.61 -29.32
C LYS A 183 58.88 -0.11 -28.19
N LYS A 184 60.06 0.37 -28.60
CA LYS A 184 61.14 0.88 -27.75
C LYS A 184 60.66 2.07 -26.89
N SER A 185 61.24 2.13 -25.70
CA SER A 185 61.02 3.07 -24.60
C SER A 185 61.20 4.53 -24.98
N VAL A 186 60.24 5.39 -24.59
CA VAL A 186 60.47 6.77 -24.14
C VAL A 186 59.45 7.09 -23.04
N VAL A 187 59.95 7.77 -22.01
CA VAL A 187 59.33 8.14 -20.73
C VAL A 187 58.41 9.37 -20.90
N VAL A 188 57.38 9.49 -20.05
CA VAL A 188 56.97 10.70 -19.26
C VAL A 188 55.46 10.72 -18.92
N GLU A 189 55.25 10.82 -17.60
CA GLU A 189 54.22 11.31 -16.66
C GLU A 189 52.77 11.77 -17.00
N HIS A 190 51.90 11.44 -16.02
CA HIS A 190 50.75 12.17 -15.41
C HIS A 190 49.50 12.59 -16.23
N LYS A 191 48.32 12.02 -15.92
CA LYS A 191 47.27 12.52 -14.98
C LYS A 191 45.90 11.83 -15.18
N GLU A 192 45.18 11.67 -14.05
CA GLU A 192 43.72 11.71 -13.78
C GLU A 192 42.72 11.47 -14.94
N GLU A 193 41.64 10.68 -14.85
CA GLU A 193 40.53 10.81 -13.90
C GLU A 193 39.41 9.73 -14.12
N LEU A 194 38.51 9.62 -13.13
CA LEU A 194 37.09 9.16 -13.19
C LEU A 194 36.74 7.65 -13.25
N LYS A 195 36.55 7.09 -12.04
CA LYS A 195 35.89 5.80 -11.75
C LYS A 195 34.41 5.82 -12.16
N LYS A 196 34.02 5.06 -13.19
CA LYS A 196 32.60 4.70 -13.46
C LYS A 196 32.12 3.61 -12.47
N LYS A 197 31.01 3.90 -11.78
CA LYS A 197 30.27 3.01 -10.85
C LYS A 197 30.03 1.62 -11.47
N ARG A 198 30.53 0.56 -10.83
CA ARG A 198 30.32 -0.85 -11.22
C ARG A 198 28.86 -1.26 -10.96
N LYS A 199 28.11 -1.59 -12.01
CA LYS A 199 26.79 -2.24 -11.90
C LYS A 199 26.97 -3.65 -11.29
N ARG A 200 26.28 -3.94 -10.18
CA ARG A 200 26.30 -5.27 -9.51
C ARG A 200 25.85 -6.35 -10.49
N LYS A 201 26.69 -7.36 -10.73
CA LYS A 201 26.34 -8.53 -11.54
C LYS A 201 25.48 -9.45 -10.67
N ARG A 202 24.24 -9.74 -11.10
CA ARG A 202 23.41 -10.79 -10.53
C ARG A 202 24.10 -12.13 -10.79
N VAL A 203 24.71 -12.72 -9.76
CA VAL A 203 25.38 -14.02 -9.85
C VAL A 203 24.30 -15.08 -10.02
N LYS A 204 24.33 -15.81 -11.14
CA LYS A 204 23.44 -16.94 -11.37
C LYS A 204 24.05 -18.16 -10.70
N ILE A 205 23.46 -18.60 -9.60
CA ILE A 205 23.95 -19.74 -8.82
C ILE A 205 23.77 -21.02 -9.66
N PRO A 206 24.83 -21.83 -9.84
CA PRO A 206 24.77 -23.14 -10.50
C PRO A 206 23.73 -24.08 -9.86
N LYS A 207 23.07 -24.92 -10.67
CA LYS A 207 21.97 -25.79 -10.23
C LYS A 207 22.36 -26.74 -9.09
N HIS A 208 23.54 -27.36 -9.17
CA HIS A 208 24.01 -28.32 -8.16
C HIS A 208 24.17 -27.69 -6.76
N LEU A 209 24.55 -26.40 -6.67
CA LEU A 209 24.64 -25.68 -5.39
C LEU A 209 23.26 -25.41 -4.80
N LYS A 210 22.28 -25.09 -5.67
CA LYS A 210 20.89 -24.87 -5.25
C LYS A 210 20.26 -26.18 -4.74
N GLU A 211 20.56 -27.29 -5.39
CA GLU A 211 20.11 -28.63 -5.00
C GLU A 211 20.75 -29.07 -3.67
N HIS A 212 22.04 -28.81 -3.46
CA HIS A 212 22.73 -29.12 -2.20
C HIS A 212 22.15 -28.34 -1.01
N TRP A 213 21.91 -27.04 -1.15
CA TRP A 213 21.32 -26.24 -0.06
C TRP A 213 19.87 -26.65 0.25
N LEU A 214 19.10 -27.03 -0.77
CA LEU A 214 17.75 -27.58 -0.57
C LEU A 214 17.78 -28.93 0.15
N ALA A 215 18.79 -29.77 -0.11
CA ALA A 215 18.98 -31.02 0.61
C ALA A 215 19.38 -30.78 2.07
N GLN A 216 20.26 -29.81 2.36
CA GLN A 216 20.61 -29.43 3.74
C GLN A 216 19.40 -28.94 4.53
N LEU A 217 18.58 -28.06 3.94
CA LEU A 217 17.36 -27.56 4.59
C LEU A 217 16.37 -28.68 4.89
N LYS A 218 16.22 -29.67 3.99
CA LYS A 218 15.36 -30.83 4.22
C LYS A 218 15.87 -31.68 5.38
N ASN A 219 17.17 -31.93 5.45
CA ASN A 219 17.78 -32.71 6.52
C ASN A 219 17.65 -32.03 7.89
N GLU A 220 17.77 -30.69 7.93
CA GLU A 220 17.52 -29.91 9.15
C GLU A 220 16.05 -30.00 9.58
N THR A 221 15.10 -29.91 8.65
CA THR A 221 13.67 -30.04 8.99
C THR A 221 13.27 -31.43 9.47
N THR A 222 13.89 -32.50 8.94
CA THR A 222 13.62 -33.87 9.41
C THR A 222 14.19 -34.15 10.80
N ASN A 223 15.29 -33.47 11.16
CA ASN A 223 15.92 -33.62 12.48
C ASN A 223 15.22 -32.79 13.58
N ILE A 224 14.33 -31.86 13.20
CA ILE A 224 13.50 -31.07 14.13
C ILE A 224 12.13 -31.73 14.37
N MET A 225 11.70 -32.65 13.49
CA MET A 225 10.41 -33.36 13.57
C MET A 225 10.53 -34.81 14.06
N SER A 226 11.73 -35.25 14.46
CA SER A 226 11.99 -36.52 15.17
C SER A 226 12.35 -36.22 16.63
#